data_AF-A0A930DDR9-F1
#
_entry.id   AF-A0A930DDR9-F1
#
_cell.length_a   1.000
_cell.length_b   1.000
_cell.length_c   1.000
_cell.angle_alpha   90.00
_cell.angle_beta   90.00
_cell.angle_gamma   90.00
#
_symmetry.space_group_name_H-M   'P 1'
#
loop_
_entity.id
_entity.type
_entity.pdbx_description
1 polymer ?
#
loop_
_entity_poly.entity_id
_entity_poly.type
_entity_poly.pdbx_seq_one_letter_code
_entity_poly.pdbx_strand_id
1 'polypeptide(L)'
;EALLNESHIISTYIIRYTLRKVLKSKSLGIKDIGMVHIEDIWNLAKSENGKKLDLKYGIKVYNEYENIRFANEDKKGKDNDKYVLPEINYKILDNFNIKDIPKAGNIRWLDFDKVLENIVKYNRKSICINSIINKDDMIKIIEENIVIRGCESGDFIHIKSGRKAVKKLFTDNKIPLNIRGEYVVVAMDFEILWIFRESNIFGEEAGLDRTGELYRIDENTKNILEIEVSRR
;
A
#
# COMPACT_ATOMS: atom_id res chain seq x y z
N GLU A 1 -24.04 -0.46 1.31
CA GLU A 1 -23.88 -1.75 2.01
C GLU A 1 -23.34 -2.80 1.06
N ALA A 2 -22.73 -3.86 1.60
CA ALA A 2 -22.23 -4.97 0.81
C ALA A 2 -23.37 -5.65 0.06
N LEU A 3 -23.19 -5.92 -1.24
CA LEU A 3 -24.23 -6.44 -2.13
C LEU A 3 -24.84 -7.77 -1.63
N LEU A 4 -24.06 -8.55 -0.88
CA LEU A 4 -24.45 -9.85 -0.32
C LEU A 4 -25.30 -9.77 0.95
N ASN A 5 -25.43 -8.60 1.57
CA ASN A 5 -26.28 -8.43 2.76
C ASN A 5 -27.76 -8.27 2.41
N GLU A 6 -28.06 -8.05 1.13
CA GLU A 6 -29.40 -7.83 0.60
C GLU A 6 -30.04 -9.11 0.07
N SER A 7 -31.38 -9.12 0.01
CA SER A 7 -32.09 -10.21 -0.65
C SER A 7 -31.73 -10.30 -2.14
N HIS A 8 -31.77 -11.50 -2.72
CA HIS A 8 -31.41 -11.73 -4.13
C HIS A 8 -32.12 -10.79 -5.11
N ILE A 9 -33.39 -10.48 -4.85
CA ILE A 9 -34.19 -9.55 -5.68
C ILE A 9 -33.62 -8.13 -5.61
N ILE A 10 -33.25 -7.66 -4.42
CA ILE A 10 -32.67 -6.33 -4.22
C ILE A 10 -31.28 -6.27 -4.86
N SER A 11 -30.43 -7.29 -4.63
CA SER A 11 -29.07 -7.32 -5.17
C SER A 11 -29.04 -7.36 -6.70
N THR A 12 -29.89 -8.19 -7.33
CA THR A 12 -30.01 -8.24 -8.81
C THR A 12 -30.57 -6.94 -9.38
N TYR A 13 -31.47 -6.25 -8.67
CA TYR A 13 -31.94 -4.92 -9.03
C TYR A 13 -30.81 -3.88 -8.97
N ILE A 14 -30.02 -3.85 -7.89
CA ILE A 14 -28.86 -2.96 -7.74
C ILE A 14 -27.84 -3.19 -8.85
N ILE A 15 -27.50 -4.46 -9.14
CA ILE A 15 -26.61 -4.82 -10.24
C ILE A 15 -27.14 -4.27 -11.56
N ARG A 16 -28.42 -4.54 -11.87
CA ARG A 16 -29.06 -4.09 -13.11
C ARG A 16 -29.05 -2.57 -13.25
N TYR A 17 -29.36 -1.86 -12.16
CA TYR A 17 -29.35 -0.40 -12.12
C TYR A 17 -27.94 0.17 -12.34
N THR A 18 -26.93 -0.43 -11.71
CA THR A 18 -25.53 -0.03 -11.86
C THR A 18 -25.02 -0.27 -13.27
N LEU A 19 -25.33 -1.43 -13.87
CA LEU A 19 -25.03 -1.74 -15.27
C LEU A 19 -25.64 -0.70 -16.23
N ARG A 20 -26.90 -0.28 -16.00
CA ARG A 20 -27.52 0.77 -16.82
C ARG A 20 -26.75 2.08 -16.76
N LYS A 21 -26.24 2.47 -15.58
CA LYS A 21 -25.40 3.68 -15.44
C LYS A 21 -24.09 3.54 -16.21
N VAL A 22 -23.41 2.40 -16.07
CA VAL A 22 -22.13 2.11 -16.77
C VAL A 22 -22.32 2.07 -18.29
N LEU A 23 -23.42 1.48 -18.77
CA LEU A 23 -23.74 1.47 -20.21
C LEU A 23 -24.08 2.87 -20.72
N LYS A 24 -24.87 3.64 -19.96
CA LYS A 24 -25.25 5.01 -20.33
C LYS A 24 -24.04 5.93 -20.44
N SER A 25 -23.03 5.79 -19.57
CA SER A 25 -21.79 6.59 -19.68
C SER A 25 -20.97 6.24 -20.92
N LYS A 26 -21.21 5.08 -21.55
CA LYS A 26 -20.63 4.67 -22.84
C LYS A 26 -21.54 4.93 -24.04
N SER A 27 -22.67 5.62 -23.86
CA SER A 27 -23.69 5.79 -24.90
C SER A 27 -24.24 4.46 -25.46
N LEU A 28 -24.23 3.41 -24.64
CA LEU A 28 -24.70 2.06 -24.98
C LEU A 28 -26.03 1.72 -24.30
N GLY A 29 -26.80 0.85 -24.94
CA GLY A 29 -28.06 0.32 -24.40
C GLY A 29 -27.90 -1.05 -23.74
N ILE A 30 -28.87 -1.44 -22.91
CA ILE A 30 -28.87 -2.75 -22.20
C ILE A 30 -29.23 -3.94 -23.10
N LYS A 31 -29.40 -3.73 -24.41
CA LYS A 31 -29.99 -4.71 -25.34
C LYS A 31 -29.30 -6.08 -25.28
N ASP A 32 -27.98 -6.09 -25.15
CA ASP A 32 -27.18 -7.31 -25.08
C ASP A 32 -26.90 -7.83 -23.66
N ILE A 33 -27.38 -7.15 -22.62
CA ILE A 33 -27.19 -7.52 -21.21
C ILE A 33 -28.52 -8.01 -20.62
N GLY A 34 -28.80 -9.29 -20.78
CA GLY A 34 -29.94 -9.98 -20.17
C GLY A 34 -29.75 -10.41 -18.72
N MET A 35 -30.78 -11.06 -18.16
CA MET A 35 -30.81 -11.56 -16.78
C MET A 35 -29.66 -12.53 -16.47
N VAL A 36 -29.25 -13.36 -17.44
CA VAL A 36 -28.11 -14.29 -17.29
C VAL A 36 -26.84 -13.56 -16.84
N HIS A 37 -26.53 -12.40 -17.43
CA HIS A 37 -25.35 -11.62 -17.04
C HIS A 37 -25.49 -10.97 -15.66
N ILE A 38 -26.72 -10.62 -15.25
CA ILE A 38 -26.98 -10.08 -13.91
C ILE A 38 -26.76 -11.19 -12.87
N GLU A 39 -27.22 -12.41 -13.15
CA GLU A 39 -26.95 -13.58 -12.32
C GLU A 39 -25.46 -13.94 -12.29
N ASP A 40 -24.75 -13.83 -13.41
CA ASP A 40 -23.30 -14.05 -13.45
C ASP A 40 -22.54 -13.07 -12.55
N ILE A 41 -22.93 -11.79 -12.54
CA ILE A 41 -22.35 -10.79 -11.63
C ILE A 41 -22.72 -11.07 -10.17
N TRP A 42 -23.96 -11.50 -9.92
CA TRP A 42 -24.39 -11.90 -8.58
C TRP A 42 -23.60 -13.10 -8.06
N ASN A 43 -23.36 -14.10 -8.91
CA ASN A 43 -22.54 -15.27 -8.59
C ASN A 43 -21.05 -14.90 -8.45
N LEU A 44 -20.56 -13.93 -9.21
CA LEU A 44 -19.22 -13.36 -9.04
C LEU A 44 -19.04 -12.77 -7.64
N ALA A 45 -20.05 -12.10 -7.07
CA ALA A 45 -19.99 -11.54 -5.71
C ALA A 45 -19.81 -12.62 -4.64
N LYS A 46 -20.33 -13.84 -4.87
CA LYS A 46 -20.19 -14.98 -3.96
C LYS A 46 -18.88 -15.75 -4.13
N SER A 47 -18.10 -15.39 -5.15
CA SER A 47 -16.87 -16.10 -5.51
C SER A 47 -15.67 -15.61 -4.68
N GLU A 48 -14.49 -16.18 -4.92
CA GLU A 48 -13.26 -15.72 -4.28
C GLU A 48 -12.90 -14.29 -4.69
N ASN A 49 -12.31 -13.52 -3.76
CA ASN A 49 -11.84 -12.16 -4.02
C ASN A 49 -10.81 -12.13 -5.16
N GLY A 50 -10.89 -11.12 -6.02
CA GLY A 50 -10.01 -10.93 -7.17
C GLY A 50 -10.46 -11.65 -8.44
N LYS A 51 -11.52 -12.46 -8.40
CA LYS A 51 -12.14 -13.02 -9.61
C LYS A 51 -12.73 -11.89 -10.47
N LYS A 52 -12.74 -12.13 -11.78
CA LYS A 52 -13.26 -11.19 -12.78
C LYS A 52 -14.25 -11.86 -13.72
N LEU A 53 -15.14 -11.05 -14.27
CA LEU A 53 -16.08 -11.41 -15.33
C LEU A 53 -15.97 -10.37 -16.45
N ASP A 54 -15.73 -10.84 -17.66
CA ASP A 54 -15.71 -9.99 -18.85
C ASP A 54 -17.09 -10.08 -19.52
N LEU A 55 -17.77 -8.93 -19.64
CA LEU A 55 -19.07 -8.79 -20.28
C LEU A 55 -18.91 -8.16 -21.67
N LYS A 56 -20.00 -8.16 -22.44
CA LYS A 56 -20.07 -7.46 -23.72
C LYS A 56 -19.72 -5.97 -23.58
N TYR A 57 -19.32 -5.38 -24.71
CA TYR A 57 -18.87 -3.99 -24.82
C TYR A 57 -17.62 -3.65 -23.99
N GLY A 58 -16.78 -4.65 -23.71
CA GLY A 58 -15.53 -4.46 -22.96
C GLY A 58 -15.75 -4.14 -21.48
N ILE A 59 -16.94 -4.38 -20.92
CA ILE A 59 -17.20 -4.13 -19.51
C ILE A 59 -16.56 -5.23 -18.68
N LYS A 60 -15.63 -4.88 -17.79
CA LYS A 60 -15.00 -5.83 -16.88
C LYS A 60 -15.53 -5.62 -15.48
N VAL A 61 -15.89 -6.71 -14.82
CA VAL A 61 -16.45 -6.71 -13.47
C VAL A 61 -15.52 -7.50 -12.56
N TYR A 62 -15.16 -6.93 -11.41
CA TYR A 62 -14.25 -7.54 -10.45
C TYR A 62 -14.95 -7.76 -9.11
N ASN A 63 -14.71 -8.92 -8.51
CA ASN A 63 -15.04 -9.17 -7.12
C ASN A 63 -13.95 -8.58 -6.22
N GLU A 64 -14.28 -7.53 -5.45
CA GLU A 64 -13.35 -6.81 -4.59
C GLU A 64 -13.87 -6.78 -3.16
N TYR A 65 -13.53 -7.83 -2.42
CA TYR A 65 -13.97 -8.12 -1.05
C TYR A 65 -15.49 -8.07 -0.90
N GLU A 66 -16.03 -7.02 -0.31
CA GLU A 66 -17.47 -6.86 -0.04
C GLU A 66 -18.20 -6.11 -1.17
N ASN A 67 -17.48 -5.75 -2.25
CA ASN A 67 -17.96 -4.90 -3.33
C ASN A 67 -17.74 -5.52 -4.71
N ILE A 68 -18.63 -5.17 -5.64
CA ILE A 68 -18.45 -5.43 -7.07
C ILE A 68 -17.98 -4.14 -7.75
N ARG A 69 -16.83 -4.18 -8.43
CA ARG A 69 -16.30 -3.04 -9.18
C ARG A 69 -16.45 -3.24 -10.68
N PHE A 70 -17.03 -2.25 -11.34
CA PHE A 70 -17.05 -2.15 -12.79
C PHE A 70 -15.83 -1.35 -13.25
N ALA A 71 -14.93 -1.98 -14.00
CA ALA A 71 -13.78 -1.32 -14.59
C ALA A 71 -14.13 -0.77 -15.97
N ASN A 72 -13.63 0.43 -16.27
CA ASN A 72 -13.78 1.06 -17.56
C ASN A 72 -12.50 0.82 -18.38
N GLU A 73 -12.59 0.21 -19.56
CA GLU A 73 -11.42 -0.03 -20.44
C GLU A 73 -10.70 1.25 -20.87
N ASP A 74 -11.38 2.39 -20.83
CA ASP A 74 -10.81 3.71 -21.13
C ASP A 74 -9.80 4.17 -20.05
N LYS A 75 -9.78 3.46 -18.92
CA LYS A 75 -8.69 3.46 -17.93
C LYS A 75 -8.00 2.10 -17.92
N LYS A 76 -7.59 1.57 -19.08
CA LYS A 76 -6.28 0.94 -19.10
C LYS A 76 -5.35 1.99 -18.53
N GLY A 77 -4.86 1.78 -17.32
CA GLY A 77 -3.78 2.58 -16.77
C GLY A 77 -2.77 2.69 -17.89
N LYS A 78 -2.61 3.90 -18.42
CA LYS A 78 -1.45 4.19 -19.23
C LYS A 78 -0.31 3.89 -18.27
N ASP A 79 0.36 2.77 -18.51
CA ASP A 79 1.74 2.60 -18.09
C ASP A 79 2.45 3.93 -18.38
N ASN A 80 3.09 4.48 -17.35
CA ASN A 80 3.96 5.67 -17.38
C ASN A 80 3.33 7.07 -17.23
N ASP A 81 2.22 7.27 -16.51
CA ASP A 81 2.27 8.42 -15.61
C ASP A 81 3.28 8.03 -14.55
N LYS A 82 4.51 8.54 -14.68
CA LYS A 82 5.56 8.40 -13.67
C LYS A 82 4.93 8.82 -12.34
N TYR A 83 4.50 7.86 -11.52
CA TYR A 83 4.19 8.13 -10.12
C TYR A 83 5.48 8.77 -9.58
N VAL A 84 5.41 10.08 -9.38
CA VAL A 84 6.55 10.82 -8.85
C VAL A 84 6.65 10.35 -7.41
N LEU A 85 7.69 9.57 -7.12
CA LEU A 85 7.95 9.16 -5.74
C LEU A 85 8.12 10.44 -4.91
N PRO A 86 7.51 10.50 -3.71
CA PRO A 86 7.69 11.65 -2.84
C PRO A 86 9.15 11.74 -2.39
N GLU A 87 9.54 12.92 -1.95
CA GLU A 87 10.88 13.15 -1.44
C GLU A 87 10.97 12.69 0.02
N ILE A 88 12.14 12.21 0.43
CA ILE A 88 12.43 11.80 1.80
C ILE A 88 13.56 12.63 2.37
N ASN A 89 13.38 13.11 3.60
CA ASN A 89 14.40 13.73 4.42
C ASN A 89 14.65 12.88 5.67
N TYR A 90 15.92 12.79 6.07
CA TYR A 90 16.34 12.03 7.24
C TYR A 90 16.89 12.97 8.33
N LYS A 91 16.58 12.70 9.60
CA LYS A 91 17.24 13.34 10.76
C LYS A 91 17.56 12.31 11.84
N ILE A 92 18.66 12.52 12.57
CA ILE A 92 19.05 11.68 13.72
C ILE A 92 18.94 12.48 15.01
N LEU A 93 18.12 11.99 15.93
CA LEU A 93 17.81 12.64 17.21
C LEU A 93 18.25 11.75 18.38
N ASP A 94 18.97 12.32 19.32
CA ASP A 94 19.51 11.69 20.54
C ASP A 94 18.87 12.25 21.82
N ASN A 95 18.12 13.35 21.71
CA ASN A 95 17.38 13.95 22.81
C ASN A 95 15.89 14.01 22.46
N PHE A 96 15.17 12.95 22.80
CA PHE A 96 13.75 12.79 22.48
C PHE A 96 12.94 12.29 23.68
N ASN A 97 11.63 12.49 23.62
CA ASN A 97 10.69 11.86 24.54
C ASN A 97 9.79 10.90 23.75
N ILE A 98 9.69 9.65 24.23
CA ILE A 98 8.83 8.61 23.62
C ILE A 98 7.36 9.05 23.55
N LYS A 99 6.93 9.96 24.43
CA LYS A 99 5.55 10.48 24.42
C LYS A 99 5.28 11.46 23.28
N ASP A 100 6.32 12.10 22.74
CA ASP A 100 6.18 13.18 21.76
C ASP A 100 6.15 12.67 20.31
N ILE A 101 6.73 11.49 20.06
CA ILE A 101 6.07 10.30 19.47
C ILE A 101 4.89 10.42 18.48
N PRO A 102 4.86 11.16 17.34
CA PRO A 102 3.69 11.14 16.47
C PRO A 102 3.49 9.75 15.88
N LYS A 103 2.26 9.25 15.97
CA LYS A 103 1.88 7.90 15.52
C LYS A 103 1.32 7.87 14.10
N ALA A 104 1.12 9.03 13.48
CA ALA A 104 0.53 9.21 12.16
C ALA A 104 1.07 10.48 11.49
N GLY A 105 0.77 10.64 10.20
CA GLY A 105 1.19 11.79 9.39
C GLY A 105 2.33 11.45 8.43
N ASN A 106 3.03 12.48 7.95
CA ASN A 106 4.11 12.36 6.96
C ASN A 106 5.49 12.08 7.54
N ILE A 107 5.58 11.90 8.86
CA ILE A 107 6.83 11.63 9.55
C ILE A 107 6.75 10.27 10.25
N ARG A 108 7.78 9.42 10.11
CA ARG A 108 7.94 8.20 10.90
C ARG A 108 9.26 8.19 11.63
N TRP A 109 9.21 7.69 12.87
CA TRP A 109 10.36 7.59 13.74
C TRP A 109 10.69 6.11 13.97
N LEU A 110 11.94 5.75 13.73
CA LEU A 110 12.47 4.41 13.89
C LEU A 110 13.66 4.43 14.85
N ASP A 111 13.93 3.31 15.50
CA ASP A 111 15.14 3.11 16.29
C ASP A 111 16.36 3.08 15.36
N PHE A 112 17.19 4.13 15.40
CA PHE A 112 18.33 4.30 14.49
C PHE A 112 19.39 3.23 14.72
N ASP A 113 19.64 2.86 15.98
CA ASP A 113 20.68 1.90 16.31
C ASP A 113 20.34 0.51 15.71
N LYS A 114 19.06 0.13 15.75
CA LYS A 114 18.56 -1.11 15.10
C LYS A 114 18.63 -1.04 13.57
N VAL A 115 18.30 0.12 12.97
CA VAL A 115 18.44 0.33 11.52
C VAL A 115 19.89 0.16 11.11
N LEU A 116 20.81 0.84 11.80
CA LEU A 116 22.24 0.79 11.52
C LEU A 116 22.80 -0.63 11.68
N GLU A 117 22.45 -1.32 12.76
CA GLU A 117 22.84 -2.72 12.99
C GLU A 117 22.39 -3.61 11.81
N ASN A 118 21.18 -3.38 11.30
CA ASN A 118 20.67 -4.16 10.18
C ASN A 118 21.36 -3.86 8.86
N ILE A 119 21.66 -2.58 8.58
CA ILE A 119 22.48 -2.17 7.43
C ILE A 119 23.83 -2.89 7.50
N VAL A 120 24.52 -2.84 8.64
CA VAL A 120 25.83 -3.48 8.84
C VAL A 120 25.77 -4.99 8.64
N LYS A 121 24.71 -5.67 9.13
CA LYS A 121 24.54 -7.12 8.99
C LYS A 121 24.42 -7.56 7.52
N TYR A 122 23.73 -6.78 6.69
CA TYR A 122 23.45 -7.17 5.30
C TYR A 122 24.39 -6.53 4.27
N ASN A 123 25.02 -5.40 4.59
CA ASN A 123 26.15 -4.90 3.81
C ASN A 123 27.37 -5.81 4.05
N ARG A 124 27.69 -6.63 3.06
CA ARG A 124 28.92 -7.45 3.03
C ARG A 124 30.21 -6.62 2.99
N LYS A 125 30.12 -5.27 3.00
CA LYS A 125 31.23 -4.36 3.20
C LYS A 125 31.32 -4.04 4.68
N SER A 126 32.50 -4.27 5.27
CA SER A 126 32.82 -3.81 6.61
C SER A 126 32.60 -2.29 6.68
N ILE A 127 31.51 -1.85 7.31
CA ILE A 127 31.38 -0.46 7.72
C ILE A 127 32.43 -0.27 8.80
N CYS A 128 33.48 0.50 8.49
CA CYS A 128 34.48 0.85 9.47
C CYS A 128 33.81 1.75 10.51
N ILE A 129 33.33 1.18 11.62
CA ILE A 129 32.67 1.93 12.70
C ILE A 129 33.60 3.05 13.22
N ASN A 130 34.93 2.86 13.15
CA ASN A 130 35.93 3.85 13.51
C ASN A 130 35.92 5.13 12.64
N SER A 131 35.19 5.16 11.52
CA SER A 131 35.02 6.35 10.67
C SER A 131 33.63 7.01 10.78
N ILE A 132 32.74 6.52 11.64
CA ILE A 132 31.47 7.22 11.94
C ILE A 132 31.78 8.31 12.96
N ILE A 133 32.22 9.48 12.48
CA ILE A 133 32.79 10.54 13.31
C ILE A 133 31.73 11.60 13.68
N ASN A 134 30.63 11.70 12.91
CA ASN A 134 29.55 12.67 13.14
C ASN A 134 28.18 12.21 12.59
N LYS A 135 27.12 13.00 12.83
CA LYS A 135 25.74 12.72 12.36
C LYS A 135 25.60 12.76 10.83
N ASP A 136 26.41 13.55 10.12
CA ASP A 136 26.33 13.68 8.66
C ASP A 136 26.82 12.40 7.96
N ASP A 137 27.91 11.80 8.46
CA ASP A 137 28.39 10.50 7.99
C ASP A 137 27.34 9.40 8.20
N MET A 138 26.61 9.46 9.33
CA MET A 138 25.49 8.54 9.61
C MET A 138 24.34 8.72 8.63
N ILE A 139 23.93 9.96 8.32
CA ILE A 139 22.88 10.25 7.35
C ILE A 139 23.27 9.74 5.96
N LYS A 140 24.53 9.94 5.54
CA LYS A 140 25.02 9.43 4.27
C LYS A 140 24.90 7.90 4.17
N ILE A 141 25.22 7.17 5.25
CA ILE A 141 25.02 5.71 5.31
C ILE A 141 23.54 5.37 5.13
N ILE A 142 22.63 6.12 5.75
CA ILE A 142 21.19 5.93 5.56
C ILE A 142 20.79 6.15 4.10
N GLU A 143 21.19 7.27 3.50
CA GLU A 143 20.87 7.62 2.11
C GLU A 143 21.40 6.60 1.09
N GLU A 144 22.56 5.99 1.35
CA GLU A 144 23.15 4.97 0.48
C GLU A 144 22.44 3.60 0.56
N ASN A 145 21.71 3.32 1.65
CA ASN A 145 21.18 1.98 1.95
C ASN A 145 19.65 1.91 2.05
N ILE A 146 18.99 3.05 2.25
CA ILE A 146 17.55 3.15 2.36
C ILE A 146 17.01 3.83 1.12
N VAL A 147 16.11 3.13 0.42
CA VAL A 147 15.51 3.62 -0.82
C VAL A 147 14.01 3.81 -0.65
N ILE A 148 13.47 4.85 -1.29
CA ILE A 148 12.04 4.96 -1.55
C ILE A 148 11.73 4.39 -2.93
N ARG A 149 10.76 3.49 -3.01
CA ARG A 149 10.35 2.85 -4.27
C ARG A 149 8.93 2.30 -4.22
N GLY A 150 8.44 1.83 -5.36
CA GLY A 150 7.24 0.98 -5.41
C GLY A 150 7.49 -0.40 -4.78
N CYS A 151 6.41 -1.09 -4.44
CA CYS A 151 6.47 -2.46 -3.91
C CYS A 151 6.99 -3.45 -4.96
N GLU A 152 7.85 -4.38 -4.55
CA GLU A 152 8.49 -5.40 -5.39
C GLU A 152 8.14 -6.83 -4.95
N SER A 153 8.30 -7.78 -5.86
CA SER A 153 8.14 -9.20 -5.52
C SER A 153 9.28 -9.64 -4.61
N GLY A 154 8.93 -10.16 -3.42
CA GLY A 154 9.89 -10.56 -2.40
C GLY A 154 9.85 -9.65 -1.17
N ASP A 155 9.26 -8.45 -1.29
CA ASP A 155 9.17 -7.50 -0.19
C ASP A 155 8.48 -8.10 1.04
N PHE A 156 9.06 -7.84 2.20
CA PHE A 156 8.51 -8.25 3.48
C PHE A 156 8.70 -7.18 4.55
N ILE A 157 7.78 -7.14 5.50
CA ILE A 157 7.85 -6.27 6.68
C ILE A 157 7.86 -7.12 7.95
N HIS A 158 8.62 -6.71 8.96
CA HIS A 158 8.54 -7.31 10.28
C HIS A 158 7.31 -6.82 11.02
N ILE A 159 6.55 -7.76 11.55
CA ILE A 159 5.40 -7.52 12.42
C ILE A 159 5.64 -8.23 13.75
N LYS A 160 4.81 -7.97 14.76
CA LYS A 160 4.94 -8.61 16.08
C LYS A 160 5.05 -10.14 16.04
N SER A 161 4.44 -10.79 15.05
CA SER A 161 4.48 -12.24 14.85
C SER A 161 5.55 -12.71 13.84
N GLY A 162 6.63 -11.94 13.64
CA GLY A 162 7.72 -12.26 12.73
C GLY A 162 7.60 -11.59 11.35
N ARG A 163 8.17 -12.21 10.31
CA ARG A 163 8.19 -11.66 8.94
C ARG A 163 6.86 -11.89 8.23
N LYS A 164 6.36 -10.87 7.52
CA LYS A 164 5.18 -10.96 6.65
C LYS A 164 5.46 -10.38 5.28
N ALA A 165 5.24 -11.18 4.24
CA ALA A 165 5.31 -10.71 2.86
C ALA A 165 4.29 -9.58 2.59
N VAL A 166 4.70 -8.54 1.87
CA VAL A 166 3.83 -7.39 1.55
C VAL A 166 2.57 -7.82 0.80
N LYS A 167 2.67 -8.79 -0.12
CA LYS A 167 1.50 -9.37 -0.80
C LYS A 167 0.46 -9.95 0.16
N LYS A 168 0.91 -10.61 1.23
CA LYS A 168 0.03 -11.16 2.27
C LYS A 168 -0.54 -10.05 3.14
N LEU A 169 0.28 -9.03 3.46
CA LEU A 169 -0.17 -7.85 4.18
C LEU A 169 -1.31 -7.12 3.46
N PHE A 170 -1.23 -6.94 2.14
CA PHE A 170 -2.33 -6.37 1.35
C PHE A 170 -3.61 -7.19 1.41
N THR A 171 -3.49 -8.51 1.44
CA THR A 171 -4.65 -9.41 1.50
C THR A 171 -5.30 -9.36 2.89
N ASP A 172 -4.49 -9.42 3.94
CA ASP A 172 -4.95 -9.37 5.33
C ASP A 172 -5.66 -8.04 5.65
N ASN A 173 -5.16 -6.91 5.09
CA ASN A 173 -5.75 -5.58 5.27
C ASN A 173 -6.84 -5.25 4.23
N LYS A 174 -7.32 -6.25 3.49
CA LYS A 174 -8.34 -6.10 2.45
C LYS A 174 -8.05 -4.99 1.42
N ILE A 175 -6.80 -4.82 1.00
CA ILE A 175 -6.40 -3.80 0.01
C ILE A 175 -6.74 -4.28 -1.41
N PRO A 176 -7.56 -3.55 -2.20
CA PRO A 176 -7.94 -3.91 -3.58
C PRO A 176 -6.76 -3.93 -4.55
N LEU A 177 -6.77 -4.85 -5.52
CA LEU A 177 -5.64 -5.07 -6.44
C LEU A 177 -5.27 -3.82 -7.26
N ASN A 178 -6.27 -3.06 -7.69
CA ASN A 178 -6.10 -1.89 -8.55
C ASN A 178 -5.37 -0.72 -7.86
N ILE A 179 -5.37 -0.66 -6.53
CA ILE A 179 -4.67 0.40 -5.78
C ILE A 179 -3.36 -0.08 -5.17
N ARG A 180 -3.04 -1.39 -5.22
CA ARG A 180 -1.80 -1.93 -4.64
C ARG A 180 -0.55 -1.35 -5.29
N GLY A 181 -0.62 -1.04 -6.59
CA GLY A 181 0.49 -0.41 -7.33
C GLY A 181 0.78 1.04 -6.91
N GLU A 182 -0.11 1.66 -6.14
CA GLU A 182 0.05 3.04 -5.65
C GLU A 182 0.77 3.09 -4.29
N TYR A 183 1.05 1.94 -3.68
CA TYR A 183 1.76 1.87 -2.41
C TYR A 183 3.27 2.01 -2.63
N VAL A 184 3.84 2.89 -1.82
CA VAL A 184 5.25 3.23 -1.76
C VAL A 184 5.86 2.63 -0.50
N VAL A 185 7.12 2.24 -0.59
CA VAL A 185 7.88 1.69 0.53
C VAL A 185 9.18 2.45 0.74
N VAL A 186 9.54 2.62 2.00
CA VAL A 186 10.90 2.90 2.45
C VAL A 186 11.54 1.56 2.80
N ALA A 187 12.58 1.18 2.07
CA ALA A 187 13.10 -0.17 2.06
C ALA A 187 14.63 -0.23 2.17
N MET A 188 15.11 -1.28 2.83
CA MET A 188 16.49 -1.74 2.77
C MET A 188 16.47 -3.08 2.03
N ASP A 189 16.91 -3.08 0.77
CA ASP A 189 16.74 -4.22 -0.14
C ASP A 189 15.25 -4.66 -0.18
N PHE A 190 14.92 -5.91 0.17
CA PHE A 190 13.54 -6.42 0.27
C PHE A 190 12.89 -6.23 1.64
N GLU A 191 13.62 -5.75 2.64
CA GLU A 191 13.07 -5.51 3.98
C GLU A 191 12.46 -4.10 4.07
N ILE A 192 11.16 -4.06 4.36
CA ILE A 192 10.39 -2.81 4.40
C ILE A 192 10.43 -2.21 5.80
N LEU A 193 10.85 -0.96 5.89
CA LEU A 193 10.88 -0.16 7.12
C LEU A 193 9.55 0.57 7.30
N TRP A 194 8.98 1.06 6.21
CA TRP A 194 7.70 1.75 6.19
C TRP A 194 6.99 1.53 4.86
N ILE A 195 5.72 1.14 4.90
CA ILE A 195 4.82 1.07 3.75
C ILE A 195 3.68 2.06 3.93
N PHE A 196 3.36 2.80 2.86
CA PHE A 196 2.29 3.78 2.85
C PHE A 196 1.77 4.02 1.43
N ARG A 197 0.72 4.82 1.31
CA ARG A 197 0.24 5.38 0.04
C ARG A 197 0.13 6.89 0.21
N GLU A 198 0.53 7.66 -0.79
CA GLU A 198 0.65 9.12 -0.68
C GLU A 198 -0.68 9.79 -0.28
N SER A 199 -1.81 9.29 -0.81
CA SER A 199 -3.14 9.78 -0.43
C SER A 199 -3.51 9.50 1.03
N ASN A 200 -2.89 8.49 1.67
CA ASN A 200 -3.08 8.22 3.11
C ASN A 200 -2.26 9.19 3.97
N ILE A 201 -1.06 9.57 3.50
CA ILE A 201 -0.16 10.45 4.26
C ILE A 201 -0.64 11.90 4.24
N PHE A 202 -1.01 12.39 3.06
CA PHE A 202 -1.34 13.80 2.85
C PHE A 202 -2.83 14.04 2.54
N GLY A 203 -3.66 13.03 2.70
CA GLY A 203 -5.10 13.10 2.49
C GLY A 203 -5.87 12.41 3.60
N GLU A 204 -7.19 12.29 3.42
CA GLU A 204 -8.09 11.67 4.41
C GLU A 204 -8.40 10.20 4.08
N GLU A 205 -7.69 9.61 3.11
CA GLU A 205 -7.95 8.24 2.68
C GLU A 205 -7.37 7.23 3.67
N ALA A 206 -8.24 6.39 4.22
CA ALA A 206 -7.80 5.24 4.99
C ALA A 206 -7.13 4.20 4.09
N GLY A 207 -6.01 3.64 4.55
CA GLY A 207 -5.34 2.56 3.87
C GLY A 207 -4.20 1.98 4.70
N LEU A 208 -3.37 1.14 4.07
CA LEU A 208 -2.24 0.55 4.77
C LEU A 208 -1.14 1.60 5.00
N ASP A 209 -0.84 1.86 6.26
CA ASP A 209 0.25 2.73 6.69
C ASP A 209 0.93 2.08 7.89
N ARG A 210 2.17 1.62 7.71
CA ARG A 210 2.80 0.77 8.70
C ARG A 210 4.31 0.82 8.68
N THR A 211 4.90 0.98 9.86
CA THR A 211 6.33 0.76 10.09
C THR A 211 6.65 -0.67 10.52
N GLY A 212 7.86 -1.12 10.22
CA GLY A 212 8.37 -2.44 10.60
C GLY A 212 8.62 -2.52 12.10
N GLU A 213 8.08 -3.56 12.74
CA GLU A 213 8.15 -3.76 14.19
C GLU A 213 9.58 -3.98 14.69
N LEU A 214 10.49 -4.44 13.81
CA LEU A 214 11.90 -4.64 14.15
C LEU A 214 12.57 -3.33 14.60
N TYR A 215 12.15 -2.19 14.04
CA TYR A 215 12.72 -0.87 14.30
C TYR A 215 11.89 -0.04 15.26
N ARG A 216 10.98 -0.69 16.01
CA ARG A 216 10.14 0.01 16.98
C ARG A 216 11.00 0.62 18.07
N ILE A 217 10.70 1.89 18.36
CA ILE A 217 11.30 2.64 19.46
C ILE A 217 10.79 2.09 20.79
N ASP A 218 11.70 1.90 21.73
CA ASP A 218 11.41 1.45 23.09
C ASP A 218 12.29 2.20 24.11
N GLU A 219 12.17 1.84 25.39
CA GLU A 219 12.86 2.49 26.51
C GLU A 219 14.40 2.41 26.40
N ASN A 220 14.93 1.49 25.59
CA ASN A 220 16.37 1.31 25.38
C ASN A 220 16.89 2.06 24.13
N THR A 221 16.00 2.63 23.33
CA THR A 221 16.40 3.39 22.13
C THR A 221 17.20 4.62 22.55
N LYS A 222 18.41 4.79 22.00
CA LYS A 222 19.27 5.94 22.29
C LYS A 222 19.20 6.98 21.20
N ASN A 223 19.11 6.52 19.95
CA ASN A 223 19.04 7.36 18.77
C ASN A 223 17.77 7.03 17.97
N ILE A 224 17.06 8.06 17.51
CA ILE A 224 15.93 7.94 16.61
C ILE A 224 16.34 8.39 15.21
N LEU A 225 15.94 7.61 14.22
CA LEU A 225 15.88 8.01 12.82
C LEU A 225 14.50 8.58 12.51
N GLU A 226 14.44 9.87 12.26
CA GLU A 226 13.28 10.53 11.70
C GLU A 226 13.31 10.42 10.17
N ILE A 227 12.21 9.95 9.59
CA ILE A 227 11.98 9.86 8.15
C ILE A 227 10.77 10.73 7.84
N GLU A 228 11.02 11.88 7.20
CA GLU A 228 9.98 12.82 6.78
C GLU A 228 9.75 12.67 5.28
N VAL A 229 8.49 12.47 4.90
CA VAL A 229 8.06 12.44 3.50
C VAL A 229 7.46 13.79 3.15
N SER A 230 7.84 14.33 1.99
CA SER A 230 7.27 15.56 1.43
C SER A 230 6.77 15.33 0.01
N ARG A 231 5.68 16.02 -0.35
CA ARG A 231 5.24 16.09 -1.74
C ARG A 231 6.32 16.78 -2.57
N ARG A 232 6.47 16.30 -3.80
CA ARG A 232 7.33 16.92 -4.80
C ARG A 232 6.59 17.99 -5.60
#